data_AF-A0A958VL18-F1
#
_entry.id   AF-A0A958VL18-F1
#
_cell.length_a   1.000
_cell.length_b   1.000
_cell.length_c   1.000
_cell.angle_alpha   90.00
_cell.angle_beta   90.00
_cell.angle_gamma   90.00
#
_symmetry.space_group_name_H-M   'P 1'
#
loop_
_entity.id
_entity.type
_entity.pdbx_description
1 polymer ?
#
loop_
_entity_poly.entity_id
_entity_poly.type
_entity_poly.pdbx_seq_one_letter_code
_entity_poly.pdbx_strand_id
1 'polypeptide(L)'
;MVRGQQWTGSTFPTGAIFRTGTVHIGPSSTASCTGAFINIDEGLNINPATNQPSIFFGCTKLLHTDGGSNLFLGYLAGNSSAAPQNMGVGHASGRNLTTGTDNVFLGYLSGENVTSGSFNVFTGSYAGNFLSTGSHNVLTGSYAGNFLSTGSHNVFTGSYAGNQVTTGSYNLLSGSHAGNNLTTGSQNVFLGYTAGVGTIDKYNNV
;
A
#
# COMPACT_ATOMS: atom_id res chain seq x y z
N MET A 1 38.68 5.47 21.06
CA MET A 1 38.03 6.61 21.74
C MET A 1 37.26 7.40 20.69
N VAL A 2 36.02 7.01 20.39
CA VAL A 2 35.17 7.77 19.44
C VAL A 2 34.43 8.81 20.27
N ARG A 3 34.86 10.08 20.17
CA ARG A 3 34.14 11.22 20.76
C ARG A 3 32.87 11.45 19.93
N GLY A 4 31.73 11.03 20.47
CA GLY A 4 30.44 11.59 20.05
C GLY A 4 30.42 13.08 20.38
N GLN A 5 30.05 13.92 19.43
CA GLN A 5 29.90 15.35 19.69
C GLN A 5 28.84 15.57 20.78
N GLN A 6 29.24 16.17 21.89
CA GLN A 6 28.32 16.66 22.92
C GLN A 6 27.80 18.03 22.49
N TRP A 7 26.48 18.15 22.40
CA TRP A 7 25.79 19.41 22.18
C TRP A 7 25.79 20.20 23.50
N THR A 8 26.22 21.46 23.47
CA THR A 8 26.48 22.29 24.66
C THR A 8 25.36 23.29 25.00
N GLY A 9 24.11 23.02 24.60
CA GLY A 9 22.94 23.85 24.93
C GLY A 9 22.15 23.30 26.12
N SER A 10 21.78 24.14 27.08
CA SER A 10 21.34 23.75 28.44
C SER A 10 19.82 23.67 28.68
N THR A 11 18.97 23.66 27.66
CA THR A 11 17.51 23.55 27.87
C THR A 11 16.91 22.42 27.05
N PHE A 12 16.56 21.33 27.74
CA PHE A 12 15.72 20.25 27.24
C PHE A 12 14.25 20.61 27.42
N PRO A 13 13.33 20.19 26.52
CA PRO A 13 11.91 20.16 26.85
C PRO A 13 11.68 19.26 28.06
N THR A 14 10.80 19.65 28.98
CA THR A 14 10.36 18.79 30.10
C THR A 14 9.83 17.47 29.56
N GLY A 15 10.53 16.35 29.83
CA GLY A 15 10.08 14.99 29.46
C GLY A 15 11.08 14.13 28.68
N ALA A 16 12.22 14.66 28.21
CA ALA A 16 13.20 13.87 27.47
C ALA A 16 14.09 13.01 28.41
N ILE A 17 14.16 11.69 28.19
CA ILE A 17 15.08 10.76 28.88
C ILE A 17 15.91 10.01 27.83
N PHE A 18 17.23 10.04 27.97
CA PHE A 18 18.16 9.25 27.16
C PHE A 18 18.73 8.12 28.00
N ARG A 19 18.52 6.88 27.56
CA ARG A 19 19.29 5.71 28.03
C ARG A 19 20.13 5.20 26.88
N THR A 20 21.26 4.57 27.17
CA THR A 20 22.16 3.98 26.17
C THR A 20 21.36 3.14 25.17
N GLY A 21 21.23 3.64 23.93
CA GLY A 21 20.59 2.94 22.82
C GLY A 21 19.16 3.36 22.44
N THR A 22 18.46 4.25 23.18
CA THR A 22 17.10 4.69 22.81
C THR A 22 16.81 6.15 23.15
N VAL A 23 16.13 6.85 22.23
CA VAL A 23 15.67 8.24 22.34
C VAL A 23 14.17 8.28 22.63
N HIS A 24 13.75 9.08 23.62
CA HIS A 24 12.35 9.27 24.02
C HIS A 24 12.01 10.77 23.98
N ILE A 25 10.97 11.18 23.22
CA ILE A 25 10.54 12.59 23.08
C ILE A 25 9.00 12.71 23.13
N GLY A 26 8.46 13.25 24.23
CA GLY A 26 7.06 13.73 24.38
C GLY A 26 6.57 13.74 25.85
N PRO A 27 5.51 14.48 26.23
CA PRO A 27 5.04 14.66 27.59
C PRO A 27 4.15 13.47 27.95
N SER A 28 4.28 12.96 29.16
CA SER A 28 3.45 11.87 29.65
C SER A 28 1.97 12.28 29.65
N SER A 29 1.14 11.72 28.77
CA SER A 29 -0.30 11.72 28.95
C SER A 29 -0.80 10.28 29.10
N THR A 30 -1.53 10.10 30.20
CA THR A 30 -2.08 8.87 30.72
C THR A 30 -3.22 8.37 29.82
N ALA A 31 -2.97 7.36 28.99
CA ALA A 31 -4.02 6.53 28.41
C ALA A 31 -3.56 5.06 28.45
N SER A 32 -4.36 4.24 29.12
CA SER A 32 -4.12 2.83 29.39
C SER A 32 -4.18 2.00 28.10
N CYS A 33 -3.02 1.77 27.47
CA CYS A 33 -2.77 0.60 26.65
C CYS A 33 -1.39 0.05 27.04
N THR A 34 -1.38 -1.04 27.81
CA THR A 34 -0.17 -1.80 28.10
C THR A 34 0.40 -2.38 26.80
N GLY A 35 1.44 -1.71 26.27
CA GLY A 35 2.44 -2.30 25.38
C GLY A 35 2.26 -2.12 23.88
N ALA A 36 2.47 -0.90 23.36
CA ALA A 36 3.16 -0.60 22.10
C ALA A 36 3.46 0.91 22.02
N PHE A 37 4.71 1.33 21.82
CA PHE A 37 5.12 2.75 21.83
C PHE A 37 5.77 3.21 20.52
N ILE A 38 5.39 4.41 20.01
CA ILE A 38 6.30 5.41 19.41
C ILE A 38 5.79 6.83 19.77
N ASN A 39 6.59 7.65 20.47
CA ASN A 39 6.24 9.01 20.94
C ASN A 39 6.97 10.08 20.10
N ILE A 40 6.28 11.10 19.61
CA ILE A 40 6.92 12.24 18.93
C ILE A 40 6.14 13.55 19.11
N ASP A 41 6.72 14.49 19.85
CA ASP A 41 6.08 15.78 20.19
C ASP A 41 6.12 16.81 19.05
N GLU A 42 7.15 16.79 18.19
CA GLU A 42 7.27 17.68 16.99
C GLU A 42 7.84 16.95 15.71
N GLY A 43 7.72 15.60 15.61
CA GLY A 43 7.83 14.77 14.38
C GLY A 43 9.22 14.31 13.82
N LEU A 44 9.52 12.99 13.71
CA LEU A 44 10.85 12.41 13.37
C LEU A 44 11.16 12.38 11.85
N ASN A 45 12.33 12.89 11.45
CA ASN A 45 12.81 13.02 10.06
C ASN A 45 13.89 11.97 9.70
N ILE A 46 13.58 11.06 8.77
CA ILE A 46 14.51 10.06 8.19
C ILE A 46 14.95 10.54 6.78
N ASN A 47 15.69 11.66 6.80
CA ASN A 47 16.48 12.34 5.76
C ASN A 47 16.26 11.97 4.27
N PRO A 48 15.67 12.87 3.46
CA PRO A 48 15.99 12.92 2.05
C PRO A 48 16.82 14.18 1.73
N ALA A 49 17.95 13.99 1.05
CA ALA A 49 18.68 15.07 0.39
C ALA A 49 17.93 15.65 -0.84
N THR A 50 16.67 15.29 -1.04
CA THR A 50 15.80 15.65 -2.16
C THR A 50 14.39 15.94 -1.62
N ASN A 51 13.56 16.73 -2.30
CA ASN A 51 12.20 17.11 -1.87
C ASN A 51 11.17 15.93 -1.80
N GLN A 52 11.60 14.73 -1.41
CA GLN A 52 10.80 13.51 -1.35
C GLN A 52 11.08 12.77 -0.02
N PRO A 53 10.22 12.87 1.00
CA PRO A 53 10.41 12.16 2.28
C PRO A 53 10.55 10.64 2.07
N SER A 54 11.65 10.05 2.56
CA SER A 54 11.99 8.64 2.35
C SER A 54 11.09 7.68 3.14
N ILE A 55 10.68 8.07 4.35
CA ILE A 55 9.66 7.40 5.16
C ILE A 55 8.81 8.49 5.81
N PHE A 56 7.57 8.65 5.34
CA PHE A 56 6.60 9.61 5.88
C PHE A 56 5.58 8.85 6.72
N PHE A 57 5.67 8.97 8.04
CA PHE A 57 4.59 8.62 8.95
C PHE A 57 3.65 9.84 8.97
N GLY A 58 2.49 9.74 8.30
CA GLY A 58 1.66 10.86 7.85
C GLY A 58 1.47 12.03 8.83
N CYS A 59 1.42 13.26 8.31
CA CYS A 59 1.21 14.50 9.10
C CYS A 59 -0.20 14.66 9.69
N THR A 60 -1.13 13.73 9.46
CA THR A 60 -2.53 13.86 9.91
C THR A 60 -3.10 12.66 10.67
N LYS A 61 -2.55 11.44 10.54
CA LYS A 61 -3.05 10.23 11.23
C LYS A 61 -1.92 9.19 11.36
N LEU A 62 -1.21 9.19 12.49
CA LEU A 62 -0.08 8.25 12.74
C LEU A 62 -0.55 6.86 13.20
N LEU A 63 -1.79 6.74 13.65
CA LEU A 63 -2.50 5.49 13.95
C LEU A 63 -4.00 5.82 13.87
N HIS A 64 -4.75 5.10 13.05
CA HIS A 64 -6.20 5.09 13.13
C HIS A 64 -6.58 4.18 14.31
N THR A 65 -6.57 4.72 15.53
CA THR A 65 -7.15 4.05 16.71
C THR A 65 -8.66 4.27 16.77
N ASP A 66 -9.35 3.85 15.72
CA ASP A 66 -10.82 3.77 15.69
C ASP A 66 -11.27 2.34 16.02
N GLY A 67 -10.32 1.44 16.29
CA GLY A 67 -10.53 -0.01 16.48
C GLY A 67 -10.20 -0.86 15.24
N GLY A 68 -9.87 -0.24 14.10
CA GLY A 68 -9.54 -0.94 12.86
C GLY A 68 -8.04 -1.12 12.66
N SER A 69 -7.53 -2.35 12.75
CA SER A 69 -6.11 -2.72 12.67
C SER A 69 -5.42 -2.39 11.32
N ASN A 70 -5.15 -1.11 11.04
CA ASN A 70 -4.55 -0.62 9.79
C ASN A 70 -3.05 -0.30 9.93
N LEU A 71 -2.29 -0.40 8.83
CA LEU A 71 -0.91 0.11 8.69
C LEU A 71 -0.74 0.88 7.38
N PHE A 72 -0.54 2.20 7.41
CA PHE A 72 -0.27 3.01 6.21
C PHE A 72 1.05 3.79 6.32
N LEU A 73 1.92 3.67 5.31
CA LEU A 73 3.25 4.30 5.26
C LEU A 73 3.50 4.96 3.89
N GLY A 74 3.90 6.23 3.87
CA GLY A 74 4.17 6.99 2.64
C GLY A 74 3.27 8.20 2.45
N TYR A 75 3.72 9.17 1.65
CA TYR A 75 2.95 10.38 1.35
C TYR A 75 1.61 10.02 0.69
N LEU A 76 0.49 10.50 1.25
CA LEU A 76 -0.90 10.22 0.82
C LEU A 76 -1.36 8.75 0.93
N ALA A 77 -0.59 7.84 1.52
CA ALA A 77 -1.03 6.46 1.73
C ALA A 77 -2.27 6.42 2.66
N GLY A 78 -3.32 5.71 2.25
CA GLY A 78 -4.56 5.56 3.04
C GLY A 78 -5.27 6.86 3.39
N ASN A 79 -5.04 7.96 2.65
CA ASN A 79 -5.51 9.31 3.01
C ASN A 79 -7.03 9.41 3.27
N SER A 80 -7.83 8.64 2.52
CA SER A 80 -9.30 8.58 2.67
C SER A 80 -9.78 7.36 3.46
N SER A 81 -8.88 6.50 3.95
CA SER A 81 -9.23 5.23 4.60
C SER A 81 -9.93 5.43 5.93
N ALA A 82 -11.21 5.04 5.95
CA ALA A 82 -12.03 4.87 7.15
C ALA A 82 -12.31 3.38 7.45
N ALA A 83 -11.76 2.46 6.65
CA ALA A 83 -12.04 1.04 6.72
C ALA A 83 -10.96 0.28 7.51
N PRO A 84 -11.33 -0.67 8.38
CA PRO A 84 -10.39 -1.44 9.21
C PRO A 84 -9.61 -2.51 8.42
N GLN A 85 -8.53 -3.01 9.03
CA GLN A 85 -7.74 -4.19 8.59
C GLN A 85 -7.01 -4.05 7.24
N ASN A 86 -6.48 -2.88 6.92
CA ASN A 86 -5.78 -2.62 5.66
C ASN A 86 -4.30 -2.27 5.88
N MET A 87 -3.44 -2.73 4.98
CA MET A 87 -2.02 -2.37 4.92
C MET A 87 -1.72 -1.62 3.63
N GLY A 88 -1.07 -0.46 3.69
CA GLY A 88 -0.61 0.30 2.54
C GLY A 88 0.82 0.83 2.74
N VAL A 89 1.73 0.56 1.82
CA VAL A 89 3.10 1.09 1.86
C VAL A 89 3.48 1.63 0.48
N GLY A 90 3.82 2.91 0.42
CA GLY A 90 4.18 3.62 -0.81
C GLY A 90 3.33 4.86 -1.04
N HIS A 91 3.85 5.79 -1.82
CA HIS A 91 3.17 7.04 -2.16
C HIS A 91 1.77 6.77 -2.73
N ALA A 92 0.75 7.32 -2.08
CA ALA A 92 -0.67 7.20 -2.44
C ALA A 92 -1.19 5.76 -2.62
N SER A 93 -0.56 4.79 -1.94
CA SER A 93 -1.09 3.43 -1.82
C SER A 93 -2.43 3.43 -1.06
N GLY A 94 -3.45 2.80 -1.62
CA GLY A 94 -4.80 2.76 -1.02
C GLY A 94 -5.44 4.14 -0.73
N ARG A 95 -5.03 5.20 -1.44
CA ARG A 95 -5.39 6.60 -1.14
C ARG A 95 -6.90 6.84 -1.02
N ASN A 96 -7.71 6.22 -1.89
CA ASN A 96 -9.15 6.46 -1.98
C ASN A 96 -10.00 5.36 -1.32
N LEU A 97 -9.40 4.45 -0.55
CA LEU A 97 -10.14 3.40 0.15
C LEU A 97 -11.11 4.04 1.13
N THR A 98 -12.40 3.73 1.08
CA THR A 98 -13.41 4.30 1.97
C THR A 98 -14.02 3.25 2.90
N THR A 99 -14.39 2.09 2.35
CA THR A 99 -15.16 1.06 3.09
C THR A 99 -14.61 -0.37 2.97
N GLY A 100 -13.69 -0.63 2.04
CA GLY A 100 -13.13 -1.97 1.84
C GLY A 100 -12.15 -2.41 2.93
N THR A 101 -12.21 -3.67 3.35
CA THR A 101 -11.37 -4.23 4.42
C THR A 101 -10.40 -5.29 3.92
N ASP A 102 -9.43 -5.63 4.76
CA ASP A 102 -8.53 -6.78 4.52
C ASP A 102 -7.72 -6.67 3.22
N ASN A 103 -7.31 -5.45 2.86
CA ASN A 103 -6.46 -5.21 1.69
C ASN A 103 -4.99 -4.99 2.05
N VAL A 104 -4.10 -5.38 1.14
CA VAL A 104 -2.66 -5.11 1.20
C VAL A 104 -2.24 -4.40 -0.08
N PHE A 105 -1.65 -3.20 0.03
CA PHE A 105 -1.19 -2.37 -1.08
C PHE A 105 0.28 -1.99 -0.90
N LEU A 106 1.19 -2.56 -1.68
CA LEU A 106 2.62 -2.31 -1.55
C LEU A 106 3.18 -1.77 -2.86
N GLY A 107 3.45 -0.46 -2.94
CA GLY A 107 4.05 0.19 -4.11
C GLY A 107 3.54 1.61 -4.34
N TYR A 108 4.22 2.32 -5.25
CA TYR A 108 3.80 3.64 -5.73
C TYR A 108 2.43 3.52 -6.42
N LEU A 109 1.42 4.23 -5.92
CA LEU A 109 0.04 4.24 -6.41
C LEU A 109 -0.63 2.84 -6.52
N SER A 110 -0.18 1.88 -5.70
CA SER A 110 -0.80 0.56 -5.62
C SER A 110 -2.20 0.68 -4.99
N GLY A 111 -3.23 0.19 -5.70
CA GLY A 111 -4.61 0.26 -5.23
C GLY A 111 -5.14 1.67 -4.95
N GLU A 112 -4.58 2.70 -5.60
CA GLU A 112 -4.90 4.11 -5.31
C GLU A 112 -6.41 4.40 -5.36
N ASN A 113 -7.11 3.87 -6.36
CA ASN A 113 -8.52 4.16 -6.61
C ASN A 113 -9.49 3.12 -6.03
N VAL A 114 -9.02 2.15 -5.24
CA VAL A 114 -9.91 1.20 -4.56
C VAL A 114 -10.76 1.98 -3.58
N THR A 115 -12.08 1.85 -3.66
CA THR A 115 -13.03 2.55 -2.79
C THR A 115 -13.69 1.59 -1.79
N SER A 116 -14.33 0.52 -2.28
CA SER A 116 -15.05 -0.45 -1.44
C SER A 116 -14.60 -1.91 -1.61
N GLY A 117 -13.64 -2.17 -2.51
CA GLY A 117 -13.09 -3.51 -2.73
C GLY A 117 -12.40 -4.06 -1.49
N SER A 118 -12.63 -5.33 -1.17
CA SER A 118 -12.06 -6.01 -0.01
C SER A 118 -11.23 -7.24 -0.41
N PHE A 119 -10.39 -7.72 0.49
CA PHE A 119 -9.57 -8.93 0.29
C PHE A 119 -8.64 -8.87 -0.93
N ASN A 120 -8.10 -7.69 -1.25
CA ASN A 120 -7.16 -7.52 -2.36
C ASN A 120 -5.70 -7.51 -1.87
N VAL A 121 -4.79 -8.10 -2.64
CA VAL A 121 -3.34 -8.08 -2.39
C VAL A 121 -2.62 -7.54 -3.61
N PHE A 122 -2.18 -6.29 -3.56
CA PHE A 122 -1.47 -5.61 -4.65
C PHE A 122 -0.03 -5.31 -4.25
N THR A 123 0.90 -5.69 -5.12
CA THR A 123 2.34 -5.56 -4.89
C THR A 123 3.03 -5.13 -6.18
N GLY A 124 3.61 -3.93 -6.19
CA GLY A 124 4.22 -3.31 -7.35
C GLY A 124 3.67 -1.91 -7.64
N SER A 125 4.47 -1.09 -8.33
CA SER A 125 4.03 0.24 -8.76
C SER A 125 2.85 0.12 -9.72
N TYR A 126 1.80 0.89 -9.48
CA TYR A 126 0.55 0.90 -10.28
C TYR A 126 -0.22 -0.44 -10.32
N ALA A 127 0.09 -1.40 -9.43
CA ALA A 127 -0.69 -2.63 -9.33
C ALA A 127 -2.13 -2.30 -8.88
N GLY A 128 -3.12 -2.67 -9.70
CA GLY A 128 -4.54 -2.40 -9.44
C GLY A 128 -4.90 -0.92 -9.30
N ASN A 129 -4.17 0.01 -9.93
CA ASN A 129 -4.33 1.45 -9.72
C ASN A 129 -5.76 1.94 -9.93
N PHE A 130 -6.44 1.48 -10.98
CA PHE A 130 -7.78 1.94 -11.37
C PHE A 130 -8.93 1.07 -10.81
N LEU A 131 -8.65 0.11 -9.93
CA LEU A 131 -9.70 -0.75 -9.38
C LEU A 131 -10.55 0.06 -8.43
N SER A 132 -11.88 0.07 -8.63
CA SER A 132 -12.83 0.84 -7.83
C SER A 132 -13.52 -0.01 -6.76
N THR A 133 -14.17 -1.10 -7.14
CA THR A 133 -15.01 -1.92 -6.24
C THR A 133 -14.70 -3.42 -6.26
N GLY A 134 -13.80 -3.87 -7.14
CA GLY A 134 -13.42 -5.28 -7.27
C GLY A 134 -12.80 -5.85 -5.99
N SER A 135 -13.06 -7.12 -5.71
CA SER A 135 -12.60 -7.81 -4.49
C SER A 135 -11.90 -9.13 -4.81
N HIS A 136 -11.15 -9.66 -3.85
CA HIS A 136 -10.45 -10.95 -3.97
C HIS A 136 -9.43 -11.01 -5.12
N ASN A 137 -8.76 -9.90 -5.44
CA ASN A 137 -7.74 -9.88 -6.48
C ASN A 137 -6.32 -9.96 -5.89
N VAL A 138 -5.44 -10.73 -6.51
CA VAL A 138 -4.01 -10.79 -6.21
C VAL A 138 -3.24 -10.26 -7.42
N LEU A 139 -2.66 -9.06 -7.32
CA LEU A 139 -1.98 -8.37 -8.41
C LEU A 139 -0.52 -8.10 -8.03
N THR A 140 0.41 -8.86 -8.59
CA THR A 140 1.84 -8.81 -8.26
C THR A 140 2.66 -8.47 -9.50
N GLY A 141 3.31 -7.32 -9.50
CA GLY A 141 4.14 -6.81 -10.60
C GLY A 141 3.83 -5.34 -10.89
N SER A 142 4.79 -4.62 -11.50
CA SER A 142 4.52 -3.27 -11.97
C SER A 142 3.42 -3.30 -13.03
N TYR A 143 2.42 -2.42 -12.89
CA TYR A 143 1.27 -2.35 -13.80
C TYR A 143 0.44 -3.65 -13.91
N ALA A 144 0.57 -4.59 -12.97
CA ALA A 144 -0.30 -5.76 -12.94
C ALA A 144 -1.76 -5.33 -12.69
N GLY A 145 -2.66 -5.63 -13.64
CA GLY A 145 -4.06 -5.23 -13.58
C GLY A 145 -4.28 -3.72 -13.45
N ASN A 146 -3.39 -2.89 -14.00
CA ASN A 146 -3.45 -1.43 -13.84
C ASN A 146 -4.83 -0.85 -14.15
N PHE A 147 -5.42 -1.22 -15.30
CA PHE A 147 -6.73 -0.73 -15.75
C PHE A 147 -7.94 -1.54 -15.26
N LEU A 148 -7.74 -2.52 -14.37
CA LEU A 148 -8.85 -3.28 -13.78
C LEU A 148 -9.73 -2.31 -13.00
N SER A 149 -11.01 -2.17 -13.34
CA SER A 149 -11.94 -1.20 -12.76
C SER A 149 -12.93 -1.82 -11.79
N THR A 150 -13.51 -2.99 -12.10
CA THR A 150 -14.52 -3.66 -11.25
C THR A 150 -14.36 -5.18 -11.14
N GLY A 151 -13.45 -5.77 -11.92
CA GLY A 151 -13.24 -7.22 -11.92
C GLY A 151 -12.81 -7.78 -10.57
N SER A 152 -13.21 -9.02 -10.28
CA SER A 152 -12.97 -9.69 -9.00
C SER A 152 -12.40 -11.10 -9.20
N HIS A 153 -11.79 -11.65 -8.15
CA HIS A 153 -11.25 -13.02 -8.15
C HIS A 153 -10.16 -13.25 -9.21
N ASN A 154 -9.34 -12.25 -9.51
CA ASN A 154 -8.24 -12.37 -10.46
C ASN A 154 -6.90 -12.60 -9.75
N VAL A 155 -6.01 -13.37 -10.38
CA VAL A 155 -4.62 -13.54 -9.95
C VAL A 155 -3.70 -13.16 -11.10
N PHE A 156 -3.12 -11.97 -11.05
CA PHE A 156 -2.17 -11.46 -12.05
C PHE A 156 -0.78 -11.40 -11.45
N THR A 157 0.18 -12.10 -12.03
CA THR A 157 1.56 -12.15 -11.54
C THR A 157 2.54 -11.91 -12.68
N GLY A 158 3.29 -10.82 -12.64
CA GLY A 158 4.23 -10.40 -13.67
C GLY A 158 4.05 -8.92 -14.03
N SER A 159 5.12 -8.30 -14.54
CA SER A 159 5.03 -6.93 -15.05
C SER A 159 4.04 -6.86 -16.21
N TYR A 160 3.09 -5.92 -16.15
CA TYR A 160 2.03 -5.75 -17.15
C TYR A 160 1.11 -6.97 -17.35
N ALA A 161 1.07 -7.93 -16.42
CA ALA A 161 0.10 -9.03 -16.46
C ALA A 161 -1.32 -8.47 -16.33
N GLY A 162 -2.19 -8.79 -17.29
CA GLY A 162 -3.57 -8.31 -17.32
C GLY A 162 -3.72 -6.79 -17.37
N ASN A 163 -2.71 -6.04 -17.84
CA ASN A 163 -2.68 -4.58 -17.77
C ASN A 163 -3.93 -3.90 -18.34
N GLN A 164 -4.47 -4.42 -19.46
CA GLN A 164 -5.66 -3.86 -20.13
C GLN A 164 -6.98 -4.50 -19.69
N VAL A 165 -6.97 -5.44 -18.74
CA VAL A 165 -8.21 -6.03 -18.22
C VAL A 165 -8.95 -4.93 -17.48
N THR A 166 -10.19 -4.64 -17.85
CA THR A 166 -11.04 -3.61 -17.25
C THR A 166 -12.07 -4.23 -16.32
N THR A 167 -12.90 -5.16 -16.78
CA THR A 167 -14.00 -5.75 -15.98
C THR A 167 -13.90 -7.26 -15.81
N GLY A 168 -12.93 -7.90 -16.46
CA GLY A 168 -12.73 -9.35 -16.42
C GLY A 168 -12.55 -9.89 -15.00
N SER A 169 -13.16 -11.05 -14.73
CA SER A 169 -13.12 -11.73 -13.43
C SER A 169 -12.64 -13.17 -13.56
N TYR A 170 -12.20 -13.77 -12.47
CA TYR A 170 -11.78 -15.19 -12.43
C TYR A 170 -10.63 -15.55 -13.38
N ASN A 171 -9.74 -14.61 -13.70
CA ASN A 171 -8.59 -14.86 -14.57
C ASN A 171 -7.32 -15.17 -13.75
N LEU A 172 -6.52 -16.13 -14.21
CA LEU A 172 -5.17 -16.44 -13.72
C LEU A 172 -4.14 -16.11 -14.80
N LEU A 173 -3.48 -14.96 -14.68
CA LEU A 173 -2.51 -14.46 -15.66
C LEU A 173 -1.13 -14.40 -15.04
N SER A 174 -0.24 -15.31 -15.42
CA SER A 174 1.10 -15.41 -14.84
C SER A 174 2.17 -15.30 -15.91
N GLY A 175 3.05 -14.32 -15.80
CA GLY A 175 4.09 -13.98 -16.77
C GLY A 175 4.05 -12.50 -17.15
N SER A 176 5.21 -11.96 -17.53
CA SER A 176 5.28 -10.58 -18.03
C SER A 176 4.44 -10.44 -19.31
N HIS A 177 3.54 -9.46 -19.34
CA HIS A 177 2.57 -9.23 -20.41
C HIS A 177 1.56 -10.37 -20.66
N ALA A 178 1.39 -11.31 -19.73
CA ALA A 178 0.35 -12.33 -19.87
C ALA A 178 -1.05 -11.68 -19.92
N GLY A 179 -1.86 -12.04 -20.91
CA GLY A 179 -3.21 -11.52 -21.13
C GLY A 179 -3.28 -10.00 -21.37
N ASN A 180 -2.21 -9.37 -21.86
CA ASN A 180 -2.14 -7.91 -21.98
C ASN A 180 -3.23 -7.30 -22.87
N ASN A 181 -3.79 -8.04 -23.84
CA ASN A 181 -4.87 -7.55 -24.72
C ASN A 181 -6.28 -7.99 -24.26
N LEU A 182 -6.37 -8.68 -23.12
CA LEU A 182 -7.66 -9.09 -22.56
C LEU A 182 -8.31 -7.85 -21.95
N THR A 183 -9.49 -7.46 -22.43
CA THR A 183 -10.22 -6.29 -21.92
C THR A 183 -11.30 -6.69 -20.93
N THR A 184 -12.29 -7.47 -21.33
CA THR A 184 -13.44 -7.86 -20.48
C THR A 184 -13.53 -9.37 -20.24
N GLY A 185 -12.69 -10.15 -20.92
CA GLY A 185 -12.70 -11.60 -20.84
C GLY A 185 -12.47 -12.11 -19.41
N SER A 186 -13.12 -13.22 -19.09
CA SER A 186 -13.17 -13.81 -17.76
C SER A 186 -12.87 -15.30 -17.80
N GLN A 187 -12.49 -15.90 -16.68
CA GLN A 187 -12.25 -17.36 -16.58
C GLN A 187 -11.11 -17.86 -17.47
N ASN A 188 -10.06 -17.06 -17.68
CA ASN A 188 -8.90 -17.46 -18.50
C ASN A 188 -7.69 -17.80 -17.63
N VAL A 189 -6.90 -18.76 -18.08
CA VAL A 189 -5.58 -19.09 -17.54
C VAL A 189 -4.56 -18.83 -18.63
N PHE A 190 -3.61 -17.92 -18.41
CA PHE A 190 -2.49 -17.71 -19.34
C PHE A 190 -1.18 -17.74 -18.55
N LEU A 191 -0.26 -18.63 -18.94
CA LEU A 191 1.01 -18.88 -18.24
C LEU A 191 2.20 -18.69 -19.20
N GLY A 192 3.07 -17.73 -18.91
CA GLY A 192 4.30 -17.45 -19.65
C GLY A 192 4.43 -16.00 -20.12
N TYR A 193 5.62 -15.63 -20.59
CA TYR A 193 5.87 -14.33 -21.21
C TYR A 193 4.96 -14.16 -22.42
N THR A 194 4.17 -13.08 -22.46
CA THR A 194 3.22 -12.76 -23.54
C THR A 194 2.14 -13.82 -23.83
N ALA A 195 1.91 -14.78 -22.91
CA ALA A 195 0.84 -15.76 -23.07
C ALA A 195 -0.52 -15.05 -23.18
N GLY A 196 -1.37 -15.47 -24.13
CA GLY A 196 -2.67 -14.82 -24.37
C GLY A 196 -2.58 -13.41 -24.99
N VAL A 197 -1.40 -12.90 -25.35
CA VAL A 197 -1.31 -11.67 -26.14
C VAL A 197 -1.96 -11.93 -27.50
N GLY A 198 -3.05 -11.19 -27.79
CA GLY A 198 -3.87 -11.37 -28.99
C GLY A 198 -5.22 -12.06 -28.75
N THR A 199 -5.49 -12.61 -27.56
CA THR A 199 -6.84 -13.05 -27.19
C THR A 199 -7.65 -11.83 -26.73
N ILE A 200 -8.61 -11.40 -27.55
CA ILE A 200 -9.55 -10.31 -27.22
C ILE A 200 -10.84 -10.94 -26.70
N ASP A 201 -11.25 -10.55 -25.49
CA ASP A 201 -12.56 -10.86 -24.88
C ASP A 201 -13.01 -12.34 -24.93
N LYS A 202 -12.07 -13.27 -24.79
CA LYS A 202 -12.41 -14.70 -24.71
C LYS A 202 -12.69 -15.15 -23.28
N TYR A 203 -13.40 -16.27 -23.16
CA TYR A 203 -13.78 -16.91 -21.91
C TYR A 203 -13.28 -18.36 -21.89
N ASN A 204 -12.92 -18.89 -20.72
CA ASN A 204 -12.59 -20.31 -20.51
C ASN A 204 -11.41 -20.83 -21.35
N ASN A 205 -10.34 -20.03 -21.47
CA ASN A 205 -9.11 -20.46 -22.16
C ASN A 205 -8.05 -20.91 -21.14
N VAL A 206 -7.17 -21.83 -21.57
CA VAL A 206 -5.96 -22.29 -20.84
C VAL A 206 -4.78 -22.24 -21.79
#